data_AF-A0AAP7DHV8-F1
#
_entry.id   AF-A0AAP7DHV8-F1
#
_cell.length_a   1.000
_cell.length_b   1.000
_cell.length_c   1.000
_cell.angle_alpha   90.00
_cell.angle_beta   90.00
_cell.angle_gamma   90.00
#
_symmetry.space_group_name_H-M   'P 1'
#
loop_
_entity.id
_entity.type
_entity.pdbx_description
1 polymer ?
#
loop_
_entity_poly.entity_id
_entity_poly.type
_entity_poly.pdbx_seq_one_letter_code
_entity_poly.pdbx_strand_id
1 'polypeptide(L)'
;MKKLVAVMALSLAFSTVAATGAFAEQAANTTGAVTKETVFVDLEQNTTLYDSVGGKKVGLLGPQVIYVEAASKDENNITWYRVFTWIGTVWMKDPNAYNKLVTLSSNTPIYNSPNGKQVGNLSAQIAPIINEQIDNSGLIWYQINSYKGKAWVRNPEQSQLVKLTKATAIYQSLNGKKAGELKPQTVTVHAVKYDKKGQRWANIPTWKGNLWMKW
;
A
#
# COMPACT_ATOMS: atom_id res chain seq x y z
N MET A 1 -24.99 -2.10 37.21
CA MET A 1 -26.24 -1.69 36.55
C MET A 1 -25.89 -0.71 35.44
N LYS A 2 -26.32 -1.02 34.21
CA LYS A 2 -26.16 -0.21 33.00
C LYS A 2 -26.94 1.11 33.11
N LYS A 3 -26.57 2.08 32.26
CA LYS A 3 -27.36 3.17 31.63
C LYS A 3 -26.69 4.54 31.87
N LEU A 4 -26.63 5.49 30.94
CA LEU A 4 -27.03 5.62 29.53
C LEU A 4 -26.29 6.88 29.04
N VAL A 5 -25.63 6.84 27.89
CA VAL A 5 -25.05 8.05 27.26
C VAL A 5 -26.17 8.82 26.56
N ALA A 6 -26.27 10.11 26.86
CA ALA A 6 -27.25 11.03 26.29
C ALA A 6 -26.89 11.35 24.84
N VAL A 7 -27.87 11.20 23.95
CA VAL A 7 -27.82 11.73 22.58
C VAL A 7 -28.61 13.03 22.58
N MET A 8 -27.93 14.14 22.28
CA MET A 8 -28.54 15.46 22.11
C MET A 8 -29.30 15.51 20.80
N ALA A 9 -30.61 15.75 20.85
CA ALA A 9 -31.44 16.03 19.68
C ALA A 9 -31.46 17.54 19.42
N LEU A 10 -31.02 17.97 18.24
CA LEU A 10 -31.13 19.36 17.79
C LEU A 10 -32.43 19.51 16.98
N SER A 11 -33.40 20.24 17.51
CA SER A 11 -34.65 20.59 16.83
C SER A 11 -34.45 21.80 15.92
N LEU A 12 -34.91 21.71 14.66
CA LEU A 12 -35.00 22.84 13.74
C LEU A 12 -36.48 23.18 13.53
N ALA A 13 -36.86 24.40 13.92
CA ALA A 13 -38.15 25.00 13.60
C ALA A 13 -38.07 25.70 12.24
N PHE A 14 -39.02 25.44 11.35
CA PHE A 14 -39.19 26.18 10.09
C PHE A 14 -40.36 27.16 10.22
N SER A 15 -40.08 28.45 10.05
CA SER A 15 -41.09 29.50 9.88
C SER A 15 -41.57 29.50 8.42
N THR A 16 -42.89 29.42 8.23
CA THR A 16 -43.55 29.45 6.92
C THR A 16 -43.64 30.88 6.37
N VAL A 17 -43.25 31.06 5.11
CA VAL A 17 -43.66 32.21 4.30
C VAL A 17 -44.59 31.69 3.21
N ALA A 18 -45.85 32.11 3.27
CA ALA A 18 -46.85 31.80 2.26
C ALA A 18 -46.69 32.77 1.08
N ALA A 19 -46.52 32.23 -0.12
CA ALA A 19 -46.75 32.94 -1.38
C ALA A 19 -47.66 32.07 -2.25
N THR A 20 -48.90 32.52 -2.34
CA THR A 20 -49.99 32.02 -3.18
C THR A 20 -49.74 32.34 -4.66
N GLY A 21 -49.94 31.36 -5.54
CA GLY A 21 -50.24 31.64 -6.95
C GLY A 21 -49.57 30.72 -7.98
N ALA A 22 -50.25 29.64 -8.35
CA ALA A 22 -50.28 29.06 -9.70
C ALA A 22 -48.97 28.47 -10.30
N PHE A 23 -48.30 27.57 -9.58
CA PHE A 23 -47.54 26.43 -10.13
C PHE A 23 -47.47 25.32 -9.07
N ALA A 24 -48.61 24.80 -8.65
CA ALA A 24 -48.70 23.81 -7.58
C ALA A 24 -49.51 22.58 -8.02
N GLU A 25 -49.08 21.92 -9.08
CA GLU A 25 -49.49 20.53 -9.37
C GLU A 25 -48.38 19.70 -10.03
N GLN A 26 -47.12 20.08 -9.81
CA GLN A 26 -45.96 19.27 -10.15
C GLN A 26 -44.83 19.47 -9.13
N ALA A 27 -45.19 19.45 -7.85
CA ALA A 27 -44.24 19.38 -6.74
C ALA A 27 -44.56 18.22 -5.78
N ALA A 28 -45.43 17.29 -6.18
CA ALA A 28 -45.60 16.02 -5.52
C ALA A 28 -44.71 15.01 -6.26
N ASN A 29 -43.47 14.86 -5.79
CA ASN A 29 -42.66 13.63 -5.78
C ASN A 29 -41.16 13.86 -6.08
N THR A 30 -40.49 14.70 -5.30
CA THR A 30 -39.02 14.66 -5.15
C THR A 30 -38.60 14.75 -3.69
N THR A 31 -39.26 13.99 -2.82
CA THR A 31 -38.66 13.62 -1.52
C THR A 31 -37.77 12.40 -1.71
N GLY A 32 -36.82 12.49 -2.64
CA GLY A 32 -35.63 11.67 -2.62
C GLY A 32 -34.62 12.38 -1.75
N ALA A 33 -34.69 12.18 -0.43
CA ALA A 33 -33.54 12.46 0.40
C ALA A 33 -32.40 11.56 -0.10
N VAL A 34 -31.56 12.07 -0.99
CA VAL A 34 -30.32 11.40 -1.38
C VAL A 34 -29.41 11.56 -0.17
N THR A 35 -29.59 10.69 0.83
CA THR A 35 -28.57 10.41 1.83
C THR A 35 -27.42 9.76 1.08
N LYS A 36 -26.59 10.59 0.44
CA LYS A 36 -25.31 10.16 -0.08
C LYS A 36 -24.49 9.77 1.15
N GLU A 37 -24.40 8.47 1.43
CA GLU A 37 -23.61 7.95 2.54
C GLU A 37 -22.23 8.62 2.48
N THR A 38 -21.95 9.41 3.51
CA THR A 38 -20.74 10.19 3.58
C THR A 38 -19.64 9.26 4.09
N VAL A 39 -18.87 8.70 3.16
CA VAL A 39 -17.79 7.78 3.50
C VAL A 39 -16.54 8.59 3.84
N PHE A 40 -16.09 8.46 5.09
CA PHE A 40 -14.80 9.00 5.54
C PHE A 40 -13.76 7.88 5.57
N VAL A 41 -12.55 8.20 5.12
CA VAL A 41 -11.42 7.27 5.14
C VAL A 41 -10.29 7.91 5.92
N ASP A 42 -9.74 7.19 6.89
CA ASP A 42 -8.56 7.62 7.63
C ASP A 42 -7.29 7.17 6.90
N LEU A 43 -6.51 8.15 6.42
CA LEU A 43 -5.20 7.90 5.84
C LEU A 43 -4.16 7.96 6.94
N GLU A 44 -3.67 6.81 7.38
CA GLU A 44 -2.59 6.75 8.37
C GLU A 44 -1.20 7.07 7.78
N GLN A 45 -1.07 7.08 6.44
CA GLN A 45 0.21 7.23 5.73
C GLN A 45 0.02 8.02 4.43
N ASN A 46 1.15 8.37 3.79
CA ASN A 46 1.14 9.04 2.50
C ASN A 46 0.46 8.17 1.42
N THR A 47 -0.58 8.71 0.80
CA THR A 47 -1.37 8.06 -0.25
C THR A 47 -1.09 8.68 -1.60
N THR A 48 -0.81 7.86 -2.61
CA THR A 48 -0.56 8.35 -3.97
C THR A 48 -1.87 8.79 -4.63
N LEU A 49 -1.84 9.95 -5.28
CA LEU A 49 -2.96 10.52 -6.04
C LEU A 49 -2.75 10.34 -7.54
N TYR A 50 -3.84 10.12 -8.25
CA TYR A 50 -3.90 9.83 -9.69
C TYR A 50 -4.92 10.74 -10.40
N ASP A 51 -4.67 11.06 -11.66
CA ASP A 51 -5.60 11.84 -12.50
C ASP A 51 -6.88 11.06 -12.84
N SER A 52 -6.76 9.75 -13.06
CA SER A 52 -7.86 8.83 -13.34
C SER A 52 -7.63 7.46 -12.70
N VAL A 53 -8.65 6.60 -12.74
CA VAL A 53 -8.54 5.18 -12.34
C VAL A 53 -7.47 4.50 -13.21
N GLY A 54 -6.41 4.01 -12.57
CA GLY A 54 -5.26 3.42 -13.29
C GLY A 54 -4.38 4.43 -14.04
N GLY A 55 -4.62 5.72 -13.87
CA GLY A 55 -3.96 6.80 -14.60
C GLY A 55 -2.55 7.16 -14.10
N LYS A 56 -2.09 8.36 -14.45
CA LYS A 56 -0.78 8.88 -14.06
C LYS A 56 -0.82 9.39 -12.64
N LYS A 57 0.30 9.21 -11.93
CA LYS A 57 0.51 9.80 -10.61
C LYS A 57 0.59 11.33 -10.73
N VAL A 58 -0.25 12.03 -9.98
CA VAL A 58 -0.31 13.50 -9.94
C VAL A 58 0.16 14.09 -8.62
N GLY A 59 0.24 13.28 -7.55
CA GLY A 59 0.64 13.80 -6.25
C GLY A 59 0.72 12.75 -5.15
N LEU A 60 0.95 13.26 -3.94
CA LEU A 60 0.95 12.51 -2.69
C LEU A 60 0.13 13.28 -1.67
N LEU A 61 -0.78 12.58 -1.01
CA LEU A 61 -1.60 13.08 0.09
C LEU A 61 -1.02 12.58 1.40
N GLY A 62 -0.72 13.46 2.35
CA GLY A 62 -0.22 13.07 3.66
C GLY A 62 -1.28 12.37 4.52
N PRO A 63 -0.92 11.89 5.72
CA PRO A 63 -1.86 11.28 6.65
C PRO A 63 -2.93 12.28 7.10
N GLN A 64 -4.20 11.94 6.88
CA GLN A 64 -5.37 12.75 7.26
C GLN A 64 -6.67 11.98 7.03
N VAL A 65 -7.76 12.44 7.65
CA VAL A 65 -9.10 11.94 7.36
C VAL A 65 -9.66 12.67 6.15
N ILE A 66 -10.14 11.91 5.16
CA ILE A 66 -10.65 12.43 3.88
C ILE A 66 -12.09 12.03 3.63
N TYR A 67 -12.77 12.85 2.84
CA TYR A 67 -14.10 12.55 2.30
C TYR A 67 -13.98 11.86 0.94
N VAL A 68 -14.72 10.76 0.76
CA VAL A 68 -14.83 10.03 -0.50
C VAL A 68 -16.10 10.47 -1.24
N GLU A 69 -15.93 11.04 -2.42
CA GLU A 69 -17.04 11.50 -3.27
C GLU A 69 -17.71 10.36 -4.02
N ALA A 70 -16.93 9.36 -4.43
CA ALA A 70 -17.38 8.19 -5.16
C ALA A 70 -16.33 7.06 -5.07
N ALA A 71 -16.76 5.83 -5.31
CA ALA A 71 -15.89 4.68 -5.48
C ALA A 71 -16.07 4.07 -6.87
N SER A 72 -14.99 3.54 -7.45
CA SER A 72 -15.02 2.77 -8.70
C SER A 72 -14.09 1.58 -8.60
N LYS A 73 -14.26 0.59 -9.47
CA LYS A 73 -13.36 -0.57 -9.54
C LYS A 73 -12.71 -0.61 -10.91
N ASP A 74 -11.42 -0.94 -10.95
CA ASP A 74 -10.73 -1.19 -12.21
C ASP A 74 -10.88 -2.64 -12.68
N GLU A 75 -10.29 -2.95 -13.84
CA GLU A 75 -10.26 -4.28 -14.44
C GLU A 75 -9.61 -5.34 -13.53
N ASN A 76 -8.77 -4.92 -12.59
CA ASN A 76 -8.12 -5.77 -11.60
C ASN A 76 -8.94 -5.88 -10.29
N ASN A 77 -10.20 -5.40 -10.29
CA ASN A 77 -11.09 -5.37 -9.13
C ASN A 77 -10.51 -4.55 -7.94
N ILE A 78 -9.58 -3.63 -8.21
CA ILE A 78 -9.03 -2.68 -7.23
C ILE A 78 -10.07 -1.60 -7.00
N THR A 79 -10.37 -1.30 -5.75
CA THR A 79 -11.29 -0.20 -5.41
C THR A 79 -10.52 1.12 -5.42
N TRP A 80 -11.07 2.09 -6.12
CA TRP A 80 -10.55 3.44 -6.26
C TRP A 80 -11.54 4.42 -5.66
N TYR A 81 -11.05 5.36 -4.86
CA TYR A 81 -11.81 6.46 -4.28
C TYR A 81 -11.54 7.76 -5.03
N ARG A 82 -12.62 8.41 -5.43
CA ARG A 82 -12.61 9.77 -5.96
C ARG A 82 -12.68 10.73 -4.78
N VAL A 83 -11.73 11.65 -4.70
CA VAL A 83 -11.63 12.63 -3.62
C VAL A 83 -11.35 14.02 -4.13
N PHE A 84 -11.79 15.02 -3.38
CA PHE A 84 -11.46 16.42 -3.64
C PHE A 84 -10.23 16.84 -2.83
N THR A 85 -9.24 17.42 -3.51
CA THR A 85 -7.97 17.86 -2.93
C THR A 85 -7.62 19.28 -3.40
N TRP A 86 -6.49 19.84 -2.94
CA TRP A 86 -6.05 21.18 -3.37
C TRP A 86 -5.70 21.27 -4.88
N ILE A 87 -5.43 20.13 -5.54
CA ILE A 87 -5.23 20.06 -7.00
C ILE A 87 -6.53 19.80 -7.76
N GLY A 88 -7.67 19.80 -7.06
CA GLY A 88 -8.98 19.45 -7.59
C GLY A 88 -9.36 18.00 -7.33
N THR A 89 -10.30 17.50 -8.12
CA THR A 89 -10.80 16.13 -8.00
C THR A 89 -9.82 15.13 -8.58
N VAL A 90 -9.42 14.15 -7.77
CA VAL A 90 -8.43 13.13 -8.11
C VAL A 90 -8.88 11.76 -7.63
N TRP A 91 -8.17 10.73 -8.06
CA TRP A 91 -8.41 9.35 -7.66
C TRP A 91 -7.28 8.84 -6.77
N MET A 92 -7.62 8.02 -5.80
CA MET A 92 -6.67 7.22 -5.04
C MET A 92 -7.15 5.78 -4.99
N LYS A 93 -6.24 4.84 -4.74
CA LYS A 93 -6.64 3.49 -4.37
C LYS A 93 -7.21 3.49 -2.96
N ASP A 94 -8.23 2.67 -2.73
CA ASP A 94 -8.70 2.43 -1.38
C ASP A 94 -7.53 1.90 -0.53
N PRO A 95 -7.13 2.63 0.52
CA PRO A 95 -6.02 2.24 1.39
C PRO A 95 -6.33 0.99 2.22
N ASN A 96 -7.55 0.47 2.17
CA ASN A 96 -7.98 -0.77 2.81
C ASN A 96 -8.33 -1.85 1.79
N ALA A 97 -8.31 -1.56 0.49
CA ALA A 97 -8.59 -2.55 -0.54
C ALA A 97 -7.41 -3.49 -0.72
N TYR A 98 -7.72 -4.77 -0.68
CA TYR A 98 -6.80 -5.86 -0.93
C TYR A 98 -6.76 -6.13 -2.43
N ASN A 99 -5.66 -5.76 -3.05
CA ASN A 99 -5.56 -5.74 -4.51
C ASN A 99 -4.93 -7.01 -5.08
N LYS A 100 -4.19 -7.74 -4.24
CA LYS A 100 -3.47 -8.97 -4.59
C LYS A 100 -3.12 -9.73 -3.32
N LEU A 101 -2.97 -11.05 -3.40
CA LEU A 101 -2.44 -11.86 -2.29
C LEU A 101 -0.95 -12.09 -2.49
N VAL A 102 -0.19 -12.09 -1.40
CA VAL A 102 1.22 -12.50 -1.38
C VAL A 102 1.39 -13.70 -0.47
N THR A 103 2.03 -14.74 -0.99
CA THR A 103 2.45 -15.90 -0.20
C THR A 103 3.79 -15.58 0.47
N LEU A 104 3.77 -15.46 1.79
CA LEU A 104 4.95 -15.21 2.60
C LEU A 104 5.51 -16.54 3.12
N SER A 105 6.82 -16.70 3.02
CA SER A 105 7.53 -17.86 3.56
C SER A 105 7.75 -17.73 5.07
N SER A 106 8.19 -18.81 5.70
CA SER A 106 8.49 -18.77 7.13
C SER A 106 9.61 -17.76 7.43
N ASN A 107 9.43 -17.02 8.53
CA ASN A 107 10.36 -16.01 9.00
C ASN A 107 10.54 -14.80 8.05
N THR A 108 9.50 -14.42 7.32
CA THR A 108 9.52 -13.25 6.41
C THR A 108 9.74 -11.96 7.19
N PRO A 109 10.81 -11.18 6.95
CA PRO A 109 11.06 -9.93 7.65
C PRO A 109 10.03 -8.85 7.28
N ILE A 110 9.58 -8.10 8.29
CA ILE A 110 8.72 -6.92 8.12
C ILE A 110 9.44 -5.64 8.52
N TYR A 111 9.14 -4.54 7.83
CA TYR A 111 9.82 -3.25 7.95
C TYR A 111 8.82 -2.11 8.18
N ASN A 112 9.28 -1.03 8.84
CA ASN A 112 8.45 0.16 9.07
C ASN A 112 8.25 1.01 7.81
N SER A 113 9.17 0.95 6.85
CA SER A 113 9.09 1.59 5.54
C SER A 113 9.89 0.76 4.51
N PRO A 114 9.73 0.99 3.21
CA PRO A 114 10.64 0.45 2.20
C PRO A 114 12.08 0.83 2.54
N ASN A 115 13.00 -0.14 2.52
CA ASN A 115 14.39 0.00 2.97
C ASN A 115 14.58 0.54 4.41
N GLY A 116 13.53 0.49 5.22
CA GLY A 116 13.55 0.95 6.60
C GLY A 116 14.17 -0.05 7.56
N LYS A 117 13.89 0.16 8.84
CA LYS A 117 14.32 -0.74 9.91
C LYS A 117 13.40 -1.97 9.95
N GLN A 118 13.99 -3.15 10.08
CA GLN A 118 13.22 -4.36 10.37
C GLN A 118 12.58 -4.24 11.75
N VAL A 119 11.26 -4.43 11.81
CA VAL A 119 10.46 -4.31 13.04
C VAL A 119 10.01 -5.67 13.58
N GLY A 120 10.19 -6.74 12.81
CA GLY A 120 9.86 -8.10 13.23
C GLY A 120 9.92 -9.09 12.08
N ASN A 121 9.30 -10.25 12.30
CA ASN A 121 9.17 -11.33 11.32
C ASN A 121 7.75 -11.89 11.36
N LEU A 122 7.31 -12.43 10.23
CA LEU A 122 6.05 -13.15 10.06
C LEU A 122 6.33 -14.63 9.82
N SER A 123 5.43 -15.48 10.32
CA SER A 123 5.36 -16.89 9.94
C SER A 123 4.87 -17.05 8.49
N ALA A 124 4.96 -18.27 7.96
CA ALA A 124 4.40 -18.55 6.66
C ALA A 124 2.90 -18.30 6.66
N GLN A 125 2.41 -17.51 5.70
CA GLN A 125 1.01 -17.14 5.58
C GLN A 125 0.74 -16.50 4.21
N ILE A 126 -0.54 -16.41 3.86
CA ILE A 126 -0.99 -15.61 2.72
C ILE A 126 -1.50 -14.30 3.29
N ALA A 127 -0.87 -13.19 2.89
CA ALA A 127 -1.24 -11.85 3.33
C ALA A 127 -1.81 -11.06 2.16
N PRO A 128 -2.86 -10.26 2.37
CA PRO A 128 -3.35 -9.39 1.33
C PRO A 128 -2.49 -8.11 1.23
N ILE A 129 -2.20 -7.71 0.01
CA ILE A 129 -1.42 -6.52 -0.33
C ILE A 129 -2.33 -5.31 -0.34
N ILE A 130 -1.98 -4.34 0.50
CA ILE A 130 -2.67 -3.07 0.70
C ILE A 130 -2.09 -2.00 -0.23
N ASN A 131 -0.76 -1.96 -0.35
CA ASN A 131 -0.06 -0.98 -1.15
C ASN A 131 1.20 -1.59 -1.78
N GLU A 132 1.69 -0.98 -2.84
CA GLU A 132 2.90 -1.37 -3.55
C GLU A 132 3.78 -0.14 -3.77
N GLN A 133 5.08 -0.28 -3.50
CA GLN A 133 6.07 0.75 -3.80
C GLN A 133 7.30 0.13 -4.45
N ILE A 134 7.80 0.79 -5.50
CA ILE A 134 9.07 0.44 -6.12
C ILE A 134 10.12 1.41 -5.57
N ASP A 135 11.20 0.88 -4.99
CA ASP A 135 12.31 1.71 -4.53
C ASP A 135 13.26 2.10 -5.67
N ASN A 136 14.24 2.96 -5.35
CA ASN A 136 15.21 3.44 -6.33
C ASN A 136 16.10 2.33 -6.93
N SER A 137 16.11 1.13 -6.35
CA SER A 137 16.82 -0.06 -6.88
C SER A 137 15.93 -0.95 -7.75
N GLY A 138 14.66 -0.54 -7.97
CA GLY A 138 13.66 -1.30 -8.71
C GLY A 138 13.01 -2.41 -7.88
N LEU A 139 13.21 -2.46 -6.56
CA LEU A 139 12.60 -3.47 -5.71
C LEU A 139 11.19 -3.06 -5.31
N ILE A 140 10.28 -4.00 -5.46
CA ILE A 140 8.87 -3.94 -5.13
C ILE A 140 8.71 -4.31 -3.65
N TRP A 141 8.08 -3.41 -2.93
CA TRP A 141 7.68 -3.52 -1.55
C TRP A 141 6.17 -3.56 -1.47
N TYR A 142 5.65 -4.55 -0.75
CA TYR A 142 4.23 -4.67 -0.46
C TYR A 142 3.95 -4.22 0.96
N GLN A 143 2.93 -3.40 1.14
CA GLN A 143 2.39 -3.09 2.44
C GLN A 143 1.30 -4.10 2.78
N ILE A 144 1.33 -4.60 4.01
CA ILE A 144 0.37 -5.59 4.52
C ILE A 144 -0.02 -5.23 5.95
N ASN A 145 -1.13 -5.80 6.42
CA ASN A 145 -1.48 -5.77 7.84
C ASN A 145 -0.70 -6.87 8.58
N SER A 146 -0.07 -6.50 9.69
CA SER A 146 0.67 -7.42 10.57
C SER A 146 0.17 -7.29 12.01
N TYR A 147 0.64 -8.18 12.89
CA TYR A 147 0.39 -8.09 14.33
C TYR A 147 0.97 -6.81 14.99
N LYS A 148 1.79 -6.04 14.26
CA LYS A 148 2.30 -4.72 14.68
C LYS A 148 1.64 -3.54 13.94
N GLY A 149 0.52 -3.78 13.26
CA GLY A 149 -0.11 -2.82 12.36
C GLY A 149 0.44 -2.91 10.93
N LYS A 150 0.29 -1.84 10.14
CA LYS A 150 0.76 -1.79 8.75
C LYS A 150 2.28 -1.93 8.69
N ALA A 151 2.77 -2.86 7.89
CA ALA A 151 4.19 -3.11 7.71
C ALA A 151 4.52 -3.41 6.25
N TRP A 152 5.78 -3.20 5.89
CA TRP A 152 6.29 -3.45 4.55
C TRP A 152 7.02 -4.79 4.50
N VAL A 153 6.71 -5.60 3.49
CA VAL A 153 7.44 -6.81 3.11
C VAL A 153 7.99 -6.62 1.71
N ARG A 154 9.16 -7.20 1.44
CA ARG A 154 9.67 -7.24 0.07
C ARG A 154 8.88 -8.27 -0.72
N ASN A 155 8.61 -7.99 -2.00
CA ASN A 155 8.02 -8.97 -2.90
C ASN A 155 8.88 -10.26 -2.91
N PRO A 156 8.36 -11.40 -2.40
CA PRO A 156 9.12 -12.64 -2.33
C PRO A 156 9.34 -13.27 -3.71
N GLU A 157 8.52 -12.93 -4.70
CA GLU A 157 8.63 -13.41 -6.07
C GLU A 157 9.59 -12.56 -6.91
N GLN A 158 9.98 -11.38 -6.42
CA GLN A 158 10.86 -10.51 -7.17
C GLN A 158 12.32 -10.91 -7.02
N SER A 159 12.76 -11.58 -8.07
CA SER A 159 14.15 -11.75 -8.43
C SER A 159 14.75 -10.43 -8.95
N GLN A 160 15.67 -9.81 -8.21
CA GLN A 160 16.31 -8.54 -8.61
C GLN A 160 17.45 -8.81 -9.61
N LEU A 161 17.39 -8.23 -10.81
CA LEU A 161 18.50 -8.28 -11.78
C LEU A 161 19.51 -7.18 -11.46
N VAL A 162 20.76 -7.55 -11.22
CA VAL A 162 21.84 -6.63 -10.85
C VAL A 162 23.02 -6.78 -11.77
N LYS A 163 23.42 -5.66 -12.39
CA LYS A 163 24.61 -5.59 -13.22
C LYS A 163 25.85 -5.44 -12.34
N LEU A 164 26.65 -6.49 -12.25
CA LEU A 164 27.99 -6.46 -11.69
C LEU A 164 28.91 -5.76 -12.70
N THR A 165 29.52 -4.65 -12.29
CA THR A 165 30.49 -3.91 -13.13
C THR A 165 31.93 -4.31 -12.86
N LYS A 166 32.17 -5.06 -11.78
CA LYS A 166 33.49 -5.53 -11.35
C LYS A 166 33.41 -7.01 -10.99
N ALA A 167 34.58 -7.65 -10.97
CA ALA A 167 34.70 -9.01 -10.48
C ALA A 167 34.22 -9.08 -9.02
N THR A 168 33.21 -9.91 -8.75
CA THR A 168 32.51 -9.96 -7.47
C THR A 168 32.66 -11.34 -6.86
N ALA A 169 33.28 -11.41 -5.67
CA ALA A 169 33.47 -12.67 -4.97
C ALA A 169 32.13 -13.23 -4.48
N ILE A 170 31.97 -14.55 -4.62
CA ILE A 170 30.79 -15.31 -4.18
C ILE A 170 31.20 -16.35 -3.15
N TYR A 171 30.30 -16.64 -2.21
CA TYR A 171 30.56 -17.36 -0.98
C TYR A 171 29.48 -18.42 -0.74
N GLN A 172 29.83 -19.53 -0.10
CA GLN A 172 28.87 -20.61 0.18
C GLN A 172 27.82 -20.22 1.26
N SER A 173 28.19 -19.31 2.15
CA SER A 173 27.33 -18.79 3.22
C SER A 173 27.74 -17.36 3.58
N LEU A 174 26.94 -16.67 4.40
CA LEU A 174 27.31 -15.35 4.94
C LEU A 174 28.62 -15.47 5.71
N ASN A 175 29.62 -14.66 5.32
CA ASN A 175 30.98 -14.73 5.88
C ASN A 175 31.66 -16.11 5.76
N GLY A 176 31.17 -16.98 4.86
CA GLY A 176 31.70 -18.32 4.65
C GLY A 176 32.94 -18.36 3.76
N LYS A 177 33.31 -19.57 3.32
CA LYS A 177 34.41 -19.76 2.35
C LYS A 177 34.04 -19.18 0.98
N LYS A 178 35.02 -18.52 0.33
CA LYS A 178 34.89 -18.06 -1.06
C LYS A 178 34.67 -19.29 -1.95
N ALA A 179 33.54 -19.32 -2.65
CA ALA A 179 33.15 -20.36 -3.58
C ALA A 179 33.66 -20.09 -5.00
N GLY A 180 33.94 -18.81 -5.31
CA GLY A 180 34.43 -18.38 -6.60
C GLY A 180 34.31 -16.87 -6.77
N GLU A 181 34.26 -16.43 -8.02
CA GLU A 181 34.13 -15.04 -8.40
C GLU A 181 33.35 -14.93 -9.70
N LEU A 182 32.43 -13.97 -9.76
CA LEU A 182 31.68 -13.66 -10.97
C LEU A 182 32.36 -12.50 -11.67
N LYS A 183 32.67 -12.67 -12.96
CA LYS A 183 33.09 -11.56 -13.82
C LYS A 183 31.93 -10.56 -13.98
N PRO A 184 32.19 -9.32 -14.42
CA PRO A 184 31.13 -8.34 -14.68
C PRO A 184 30.03 -8.93 -15.57
N GLN A 185 28.82 -9.04 -15.03
CA GLN A 185 27.66 -9.63 -15.69
C GLN A 185 26.37 -9.23 -14.96
N THR A 186 25.22 -9.43 -15.58
CA THR A 186 23.94 -9.27 -14.88
C THR A 186 23.59 -10.56 -14.13
N VAL A 187 23.29 -10.46 -12.84
CA VAL A 187 22.93 -11.59 -11.98
C VAL A 187 21.56 -11.41 -11.37
N THR A 188 20.85 -12.51 -11.18
CA THR A 188 19.57 -12.52 -10.48
C THR A 188 19.79 -12.65 -8.98
N VAL A 189 18.99 -11.94 -8.19
CA VAL A 189 19.15 -11.85 -6.75
C VAL A 189 17.84 -12.22 -6.11
N HIS A 190 17.84 -13.39 -5.45
CA HIS A 190 16.66 -13.99 -4.86
C HIS A 190 16.37 -13.47 -3.45
N ALA A 191 17.41 -13.12 -2.68
CA ALA A 191 17.23 -12.65 -1.31
C ALA A 191 18.35 -11.72 -0.89
N VAL A 192 18.10 -10.91 0.13
CA VAL A 192 19.12 -10.08 0.78
C VAL A 192 19.09 -10.36 2.29
N LYS A 193 20.26 -10.52 2.89
CA LYS A 193 20.44 -10.68 4.34
C LYS A 193 21.51 -9.72 4.84
N TYR A 194 21.42 -9.37 6.11
CA TYR A 194 22.47 -8.65 6.82
C TYR A 194 23.20 -9.59 7.75
N ASP A 195 24.53 -9.47 7.85
CA ASP A 195 25.27 -10.17 8.89
C ASP A 195 25.25 -9.42 10.22
N LYS A 196 25.87 -10.02 11.25
CA LYS A 196 25.96 -9.42 12.60
C LYS A 196 26.69 -8.07 12.64
N LYS A 197 27.43 -7.71 11.58
CA LYS A 197 28.16 -6.45 11.44
C LYS A 197 27.40 -5.44 10.58
N GLY A 198 26.18 -5.77 10.13
CA GLY A 198 25.39 -4.93 9.23
C GLY A 198 25.86 -4.95 7.77
N GLN A 199 26.79 -5.83 7.39
CA GLN A 199 27.15 -6.00 5.99
C GLN A 199 25.98 -6.61 5.25
N ARG A 200 25.62 -6.00 4.12
CA ARG A 200 24.57 -6.50 3.23
C ARG A 200 25.13 -7.62 2.35
N TRP A 201 24.35 -8.68 2.24
CA TRP A 201 24.65 -9.87 1.45
C TRP A 201 23.46 -10.19 0.56
N ALA A 202 23.72 -10.56 -0.68
CA ALA A 202 22.71 -11.02 -1.62
C ALA A 202 22.88 -12.48 -1.95
N ASN A 203 21.77 -13.20 -1.95
CA ASN A 203 21.67 -14.56 -2.43
C ASN A 203 21.41 -14.54 -3.93
N ILE A 204 22.25 -15.26 -4.67
CA ILE A 204 22.17 -15.38 -6.11
C ILE A 204 22.05 -16.86 -6.47
N PRO A 205 21.05 -17.28 -7.26
CA PRO A 205 21.01 -18.61 -7.84
C PRO A 205 22.12 -18.74 -8.88
N THR A 206 22.94 -19.78 -8.74
CA THR A 206 23.99 -20.13 -9.70
C THR A 206 23.86 -21.59 -10.11
N TRP A 207 24.57 -22.01 -11.15
CA TRP A 207 24.61 -23.41 -11.58
C TRP A 207 25.21 -24.36 -10.52
N LYS A 208 25.93 -23.83 -9.51
CA LYS A 208 26.41 -24.57 -8.33
C LYS A 208 25.45 -24.53 -7.14
N GLY A 209 24.23 -24.01 -7.34
CA GLY A 209 23.27 -23.72 -6.28
C GLY A 209 23.31 -22.27 -5.82
N ASN A 210 22.58 -21.98 -4.75
CA ASN A 210 22.42 -20.62 -4.22
C ASN A 210 23.69 -20.18 -3.48
N LEU A 211 24.32 -19.12 -3.97
CA LEU A 211 25.54 -18.55 -3.37
C LEU A 211 25.27 -17.14 -2.87
N TRP A 212 26.20 -16.62 -2.06
CA TRP A 212 26.10 -15.30 -1.44
C TRP A 212 27.16 -14.38 -2.00
N MET A 213 26.81 -13.14 -2.31
CA MET A 213 27.77 -12.09 -2.63
C MET A 213 27.60 -10.90 -1.70
N LYS A 214 28.70 -10.19 -1.43
CA LYS A 214 28.62 -8.92 -0.73
C LYS A 214 27.92 -7.90 -1.64
N TRP A 215 27.09 -7.06 -1.03
CA TRP A 215 26.30 -6.05 -1.70
C TRP A 215 26.56 -4.69 -1.10
#